data_AF-A5BTN3-F1
#
_entry.id   AF-A5BTN3-F1
#
_cell.length_a   1.000
_cell.length_b   1.000
_cell.length_c   1.000
_cell.angle_alpha   90.00
_cell.angle_beta   90.00
_cell.angle_gamma   90.00
#
_symmetry.space_group_name_H-M   'P 1'
#
loop_
_entity.id
_entity.type
_entity.pdbx_description
1 polymer ?
#
loop_
_entity_poly.entity_id
_entity_poly.type
_entity_poly.pdbx_seq_one_letter_code
_entity_poly.pdbx_strand_id
1 'polypeptide(L)'
;MEGEISFLLYERIWKTLLQVTSFKCGGMSLGLSWAHVLGDAFSASDFINMWGQAMANQLPQHPVDLPKSSCFMLVKPANRPQLATDSLSIKRVDPVGDNWITANNCKMEPFSFHITATQLTQLQAKISGHKATPPFECLCTIFWQSIARVCSRHEPEIVTVCKNERGSRRTGTLSNSAQIISTVKADFSVKEAKPKDVAALLVEHAVDERGLIEAAVERDGGVSDFIIYGANLTFVNLEEASFYGLELNGQKPVHVSYLIDGIGDEGVVLVAPPGPKDSGKDSNEGKIVTVILPEDQVMELKSELKREWSIA
;
A
#
# COMPACT_ATOMS: atom_id res chain seq x y z
N MET A 1 -1.06 36.13 -1.75
CA MET A 1 -2.13 35.15 -2.01
C MET A 1 -1.46 33.80 -2.02
N GLU A 2 -1.47 33.14 -0.86
CA GLU A 2 -0.97 31.78 -0.70
C GLU A 2 -2.07 30.85 -1.23
N GLY A 3 -1.77 30.14 -2.32
CA GLY A 3 -2.68 29.14 -2.89
C GLY A 3 -2.37 27.78 -2.25
N GLU A 4 -3.37 27.16 -1.65
CA GLU A 4 -3.24 25.80 -1.10
C GLU A 4 -3.17 24.76 -2.23
N ILE A 5 -2.17 23.89 -2.21
CA ILE A 5 -1.99 22.81 -3.19
C ILE A 5 -2.37 21.47 -2.55
N SER A 6 -3.50 20.87 -2.96
CA SER A 6 -3.94 19.54 -2.51
C SER A 6 -3.63 18.47 -3.55
N PHE A 7 -2.89 17.43 -3.19
CA PHE A 7 -2.52 16.33 -4.08
C PHE A 7 -3.46 15.14 -3.89
N LEU A 8 -3.94 14.55 -4.98
CA LEU A 8 -4.74 13.32 -4.97
C LEU A 8 -4.06 12.32 -5.91
N LEU A 9 -3.43 11.29 -5.37
CA LEU A 9 -2.93 10.16 -6.13
C LEU A 9 -4.06 9.13 -6.25
N TYR A 10 -4.52 8.89 -7.47
CA TYR A 10 -5.67 8.06 -7.80
C TYR A 10 -5.21 6.95 -8.74
N GLU A 11 -4.84 5.76 -8.25
CA GLU A 11 -4.35 4.71 -9.15
C GLU A 11 -5.49 4.14 -10.02
N ARG A 12 -5.66 4.64 -11.26
CA ARG A 12 -6.46 3.98 -12.29
C ARG A 12 -5.54 3.29 -13.29
N ILE A 13 -5.64 1.96 -13.35
CA ILE A 13 -4.62 1.07 -13.92
C ILE A 13 -4.47 1.13 -15.45
N TRP A 14 -5.41 1.75 -16.18
CA TRP A 14 -5.40 1.80 -17.65
C TRP A 14 -4.61 2.94 -18.30
N LYS A 15 -4.30 4.04 -17.59
CA LYS A 15 -3.56 5.20 -18.14
C LYS A 15 -2.80 5.91 -17.04
N THR A 16 -1.51 6.14 -17.27
CA THR A 16 -0.80 7.15 -16.52
C THR A 16 -1.30 8.51 -16.97
N LEU A 17 -2.07 9.19 -16.12
CA LEU A 17 -2.70 10.47 -16.43
C LEU A 17 -2.31 11.47 -15.35
N LEU A 18 -1.85 12.64 -15.77
CA LEU A 18 -1.67 13.77 -14.89
C LEU A 18 -2.79 14.78 -15.16
N GLN A 19 -3.56 15.10 -14.12
CA GLN A 19 -4.63 16.10 -14.16
C GLN A 19 -4.28 17.26 -13.23
N VAL A 20 -4.26 18.48 -13.77
CA VAL A 20 -4.12 19.71 -12.99
C VAL A 20 -5.49 20.39 -12.91
N THR A 21 -5.96 20.71 -11.71
CA THR A 21 -7.24 21.40 -11.51
C THR A 21 -7.02 22.64 -10.64
N SER A 22 -7.30 23.83 -11.17
CA SER A 22 -7.25 25.10 -10.42
C SER A 22 -8.61 25.45 -9.85
N PHE A 23 -8.63 25.89 -8.60
CA PHE A 23 -9.85 26.31 -7.89
C PHE A 23 -10.01 27.82 -7.89
N LYS A 24 -11.25 28.30 -7.74
CA LYS A 24 -11.58 29.74 -7.70
C LYS A 24 -10.88 30.50 -6.56
N CYS A 25 -10.55 29.81 -5.47
CA CYS A 25 -9.83 30.39 -4.32
C CYS A 25 -8.33 30.57 -4.56
N GLY A 26 -7.80 30.18 -5.73
CA GLY A 26 -6.37 30.20 -6.02
C GLY A 26 -5.63 28.93 -5.60
N GLY A 27 -6.30 28.00 -4.91
CA GLY A 27 -5.76 26.67 -4.66
C GLY A 27 -5.66 25.82 -5.94
N MET A 28 -4.86 24.77 -5.90
CA MET A 28 -4.67 23.83 -7.00
C MET A 28 -4.75 22.39 -6.49
N SER A 29 -5.23 21.48 -7.33
CA SER A 29 -5.01 20.06 -7.12
C SER A 29 -4.32 19.39 -8.28
N LEU A 30 -3.48 18.41 -7.93
CA LEU A 30 -2.83 17.54 -8.89
C LEU A 30 -3.32 16.10 -8.68
N GLY A 31 -3.93 15.57 -9.72
CA GLY A 31 -4.36 14.18 -9.84
C GLY A 31 -3.32 13.39 -10.62
N LEU A 32 -2.70 12.36 -10.03
CA LEU A 32 -1.91 11.39 -10.78
C LEU A 32 -2.66 10.06 -10.80
N SER A 33 -2.90 9.54 -11.99
CA SER A 33 -3.26 8.15 -12.20
C SER A 33 -2.05 7.40 -12.66
N TRP A 34 -1.82 6.23 -12.08
CA TRP A 34 -0.60 5.45 -12.28
C TRP A 34 -0.95 3.99 -12.53
N ALA A 35 -0.39 3.43 -13.59
CA ALA A 35 -0.52 2.01 -13.90
C ALA A 35 0.59 1.23 -13.19
N HIS A 36 0.23 0.31 -12.30
CA HIS A 36 1.18 -0.44 -11.46
C HIS A 36 2.18 -1.29 -12.27
N VAL A 37 1.84 -1.64 -13.52
CA VAL A 37 2.77 -2.28 -14.47
C VAL A 37 4.03 -1.43 -14.75
N LEU A 38 3.95 -0.11 -14.57
CA LEU A 38 5.08 0.81 -14.76
C LEU A 38 5.98 0.90 -13.53
N GLY A 39 5.50 0.46 -12.36
CA GLY A 39 6.20 0.58 -11.09
C GLY A 39 5.23 0.72 -9.93
N ASP A 40 5.76 0.60 -8.72
CA ASP A 40 4.96 0.62 -7.51
C ASP A 40 4.68 2.06 -7.03
N ALA A 41 3.98 2.20 -5.91
CA ALA A 41 3.64 3.49 -5.32
C ALA A 41 4.86 4.38 -5.05
N PHE A 42 6.01 3.78 -4.76
CA PHE A 42 7.27 4.51 -4.54
C PHE A 42 7.80 5.05 -5.86
N SER A 43 7.79 4.24 -6.93
CA SER A 43 8.10 4.71 -8.29
C SER A 43 7.17 5.81 -8.76
N ALA A 44 5.87 5.74 -8.44
CA ALA A 44 4.92 6.81 -8.73
C ALA A 44 5.28 8.11 -7.98
N SER A 45 5.69 8.01 -6.71
CA SER A 45 6.14 9.16 -5.90
C SER A 45 7.45 9.76 -6.43
N ASP A 46 8.41 8.93 -6.84
CA ASP A 46 9.66 9.38 -7.44
C ASP A 46 9.40 10.09 -8.78
N PHE A 47 8.53 9.51 -9.61
CA PHE A 47 8.13 10.10 -10.89
C PHE A 47 7.56 11.51 -10.71
N ILE A 48 6.61 11.70 -9.79
CA ILE A 48 6.00 13.02 -9.62
C ILE A 48 6.99 14.04 -9.04
N ASN A 49 7.87 13.62 -8.15
CA ASN A 49 8.91 14.48 -7.60
C ASN A 49 9.90 14.93 -8.67
N MET A 50 10.31 14.01 -9.54
CA MET A 50 11.14 14.31 -10.71
C MET A 50 10.44 15.24 -11.70
N TRP A 51 9.13 15.07 -11.89
CA TRP A 51 8.34 15.98 -12.71
C TRP A 51 8.34 17.41 -12.13
N GLY A 52 8.22 17.58 -10.80
CA GLY A 52 8.37 18.88 -10.15
C GLY A 52 9.75 19.52 -10.39
N GLN A 53 10.82 18.74 -10.25
CA GLN A 53 12.19 19.19 -10.54
C GLN A 53 12.35 19.59 -12.02
N ALA A 54 11.75 18.85 -12.94
CA ALA A 54 11.73 19.19 -14.36
C ALA A 54 11.05 20.54 -14.62
N MET A 55 9.89 20.78 -13.99
CA MET A 55 9.18 22.05 -14.08
C MET A 55 10.00 23.22 -13.52
N ALA A 56 10.89 22.96 -12.57
CA ALA A 56 11.82 23.93 -12.00
C ALA A 56 13.13 24.11 -12.80
N ASN A 57 13.31 23.40 -13.94
CA ASN A 57 14.57 23.29 -14.68
C ASN A 57 15.75 22.75 -13.83
N GLN A 58 15.46 21.85 -12.89
CA GLN A 58 16.41 21.25 -11.95
C GLN A 58 16.63 19.74 -12.17
N LEU A 59 16.28 19.21 -13.35
CA LEU A 59 16.46 17.79 -13.66
C LEU A 59 17.93 17.36 -13.43
N PRO A 60 18.15 16.18 -12.80
CA PRO A 60 19.48 15.60 -12.74
C PRO A 60 20.08 15.44 -14.14
N GLN A 61 21.40 15.64 -14.27
CA GLN A 61 22.10 15.44 -15.55
C GLN A 61 22.18 13.97 -16.00
N HIS A 62 21.77 13.03 -15.13
CA HIS A 62 21.73 11.61 -15.44
C HIS A 62 20.31 11.15 -15.77
N PRO A 63 20.10 10.45 -16.90
CA PRO A 63 18.79 9.95 -17.29
C PRO A 63 18.24 8.94 -16.28
N VAL A 64 16.90 8.83 -16.23
CA VAL A 64 16.18 7.75 -15.56
C VAL A 64 16.71 6.42 -16.09
N ASP A 65 17.36 5.63 -15.23
CA ASP A 65 17.80 4.30 -15.59
C ASP A 65 16.55 3.41 -15.69
N LEU A 66 16.17 3.04 -16.91
CA LEU A 66 15.25 1.93 -17.10
C LEU A 66 15.90 0.70 -16.45
N PRO A 67 15.19 -0.03 -15.56
CA PRO A 67 15.73 -1.24 -15.00
C PRO A 67 16.12 -2.15 -16.17
N LYS A 68 17.41 -2.51 -16.24
CA LYS A 68 17.79 -3.70 -17.00
C LYS A 68 16.97 -4.82 -16.37
N SER A 69 16.25 -5.59 -17.19
CA SER A 69 15.53 -6.79 -16.75
C SER A 69 16.51 -7.68 -15.99
N SER A 70 16.59 -7.48 -14.68
CA SER A 70 17.28 -8.37 -13.77
C SER A 70 16.24 -9.42 -13.48
N CYS A 71 16.20 -10.44 -14.33
CA CYS A 71 15.78 -11.75 -13.89
C CYS A 71 16.57 -11.98 -12.60
N PHE A 72 15.91 -11.92 -11.44
CA PHE A 72 16.52 -12.34 -10.19
C PHE A 72 17.13 -13.68 -10.50
N MET A 73 18.46 -13.75 -10.41
CA MET A 73 19.23 -14.91 -10.86
C MET A 73 18.51 -16.14 -10.38
N LEU A 74 17.86 -16.80 -11.34
CA LEU A 74 17.09 -18.01 -11.13
C LEU A 74 18.08 -18.92 -10.41
N VAL A 75 17.91 -19.08 -9.09
CA VAL A 75 18.52 -20.20 -8.39
C VAL A 75 17.80 -21.35 -9.05
N LYS A 76 18.39 -21.87 -10.14
CA LYS A 76 17.88 -23.02 -10.86
C LYS A 76 17.56 -24.04 -9.76
N PRO A 77 16.28 -24.38 -9.53
CA PRO A 77 15.99 -25.40 -8.57
C PRO A 77 16.70 -26.64 -9.11
N ALA A 78 17.70 -27.09 -8.38
CA ALA A 78 18.44 -28.29 -8.73
C ALA A 78 17.43 -29.41 -8.91
N ASN A 79 17.19 -29.82 -10.16
CA ASN A 79 16.39 -30.96 -10.61
C ASN A 79 15.55 -31.62 -9.50
N ARG A 80 14.52 -30.92 -9.04
CA ARG A 80 13.53 -31.49 -8.15
C ARG A 80 12.18 -31.18 -8.78
N PRO A 81 11.31 -32.18 -9.03
CA PRO A 81 9.93 -31.91 -9.38
C PRO A 81 9.26 -31.32 -8.15
N GLN A 82 9.47 -30.03 -7.90
CA GLN A 82 8.69 -29.29 -6.95
C GLN A 82 7.35 -29.08 -7.63
N LEU A 83 6.32 -29.73 -7.10
CA LEU A 83 4.95 -29.27 -7.25
C LEU A 83 5.00 -27.77 -6.96
N ALA A 84 4.95 -26.93 -8.00
CA ALA A 84 5.08 -25.50 -7.84
C ALA A 84 3.91 -25.04 -6.99
N THR A 85 4.14 -24.80 -5.71
CA THR A 85 3.15 -24.24 -4.80
C THR A 85 2.76 -22.88 -5.37
N ASP A 86 1.48 -22.73 -5.68
CA ASP A 86 0.94 -21.46 -6.16
C ASP A 86 1.10 -20.39 -5.08
N SER A 87 1.45 -19.18 -5.51
CA SER A 87 1.52 -18.01 -4.64
C SER A 87 0.16 -17.73 -4.01
N LEU A 88 0.14 -17.44 -2.71
CA LEU A 88 -1.07 -17.09 -1.97
C LEU A 88 -1.40 -15.59 -2.06
N SER A 89 -0.42 -14.76 -2.45
CA SER A 89 -0.56 -13.29 -2.57
C SER A 89 -1.17 -12.82 -3.88
N ILE A 90 -1.40 -13.71 -4.85
CA ILE A 90 -1.99 -13.37 -6.14
C ILE A 90 -3.23 -14.17 -6.42
N LYS A 91 -4.19 -13.56 -7.12
CA LYS A 91 -5.38 -14.22 -7.62
C LYS A 91 -5.46 -14.02 -9.12
N ARG A 92 -5.52 -15.13 -9.86
CA ARG A 92 -5.78 -15.11 -11.30
C ARG A 92 -7.18 -14.59 -11.56
N VAL A 93 -7.32 -13.72 -12.54
CA VAL A 93 -8.60 -13.17 -12.96
C VAL A 93 -8.84 -13.46 -14.44
N ASP A 94 -10.10 -13.30 -14.87
CA ASP A 94 -10.43 -13.37 -16.28
C ASP A 94 -9.67 -12.27 -17.03
N PRO A 95 -9.32 -12.50 -18.32
CA PRO A 95 -8.57 -11.52 -19.10
C PRO A 95 -9.23 -10.15 -19.03
N VAL A 96 -8.50 -9.18 -18.45
CA VAL A 96 -9.02 -7.83 -18.24
C VAL A 96 -8.93 -7.00 -19.54
N GLY A 97 -8.17 -7.50 -20.52
CA GLY A 97 -7.96 -6.85 -21.81
C GLY A 97 -7.37 -5.46 -21.64
N ASP A 98 -7.90 -4.48 -22.36
CA ASP A 98 -7.46 -3.08 -22.20
C ASP A 98 -8.02 -2.42 -20.92
N ASN A 99 -8.95 -3.07 -20.23
CA ASN A 99 -9.62 -2.56 -19.05
C ASN A 99 -9.01 -3.19 -17.80
N TRP A 100 -7.83 -2.72 -17.39
CA TRP A 100 -7.06 -3.23 -16.24
C TRP A 100 -7.69 -3.01 -14.86
N ILE A 101 -9.02 -2.93 -14.76
CA ILE A 101 -9.77 -2.84 -13.51
C ILE A 101 -10.64 -4.09 -13.43
N THR A 102 -10.39 -4.90 -12.42
CA THR A 102 -11.27 -5.99 -12.04
C THR A 102 -12.57 -5.44 -11.47
N ALA A 103 -13.71 -5.97 -11.94
CA ALA A 103 -14.99 -5.60 -11.38
C ALA A 103 -15.08 -6.12 -9.93
N ASN A 104 -15.30 -5.22 -8.98
CA ASN A 104 -15.70 -5.61 -7.63
C ASN A 104 -17.15 -6.09 -7.68
N ASN A 105 -17.48 -7.12 -6.90
CA ASN A 105 -18.86 -7.58 -6.80
C ASN A 105 -19.69 -6.72 -5.84
N CYS A 106 -19.02 -5.84 -5.09
CA CYS A 106 -19.65 -4.85 -4.23
C CYS A 106 -19.04 -3.46 -4.40
N LYS A 107 -19.79 -2.45 -3.97
CA LYS A 107 -19.30 -1.08 -3.89
C LYS A 107 -18.28 -0.97 -2.76
N MET A 108 -17.08 -0.53 -3.12
CA MET A 108 -15.99 -0.28 -2.18
C MET A 108 -16.01 1.18 -1.75
N GLU A 109 -15.73 1.45 -0.49
CA GLU A 109 -15.68 2.80 0.08
C GLU A 109 -14.33 3.02 0.79
N PRO A 110 -13.56 4.04 0.39
CA PRO A 110 -12.37 4.44 1.10
C PRO A 110 -12.73 5.32 2.31
N PHE A 111 -12.06 5.10 3.43
CA PHE A 111 -12.09 6.03 4.56
C PHE A 111 -10.70 6.14 5.19
N SER A 112 -10.35 7.36 5.63
CA SER A 112 -9.05 7.65 6.20
C SER A 112 -9.18 8.20 7.61
N PHE A 113 -8.22 7.86 8.47
CA PHE A 113 -8.10 8.38 9.82
C PHE A 113 -6.65 8.73 10.11
N HIS A 114 -6.47 9.70 10.99
CA HIS A 114 -5.16 10.15 11.45
C HIS A 114 -4.89 9.56 12.84
N ILE A 115 -3.85 8.73 12.93
CA ILE A 115 -3.36 8.19 14.19
C ILE A 115 -2.19 9.06 14.64
N THR A 116 -2.36 9.74 15.77
CA THR A 116 -1.29 10.54 16.38
C THR A 116 -0.16 9.65 16.92
N ALA A 117 1.05 10.20 17.07
CA ALA A 117 2.18 9.50 17.67
C ALA A 117 1.87 8.95 19.07
N THR A 118 1.11 9.72 19.87
CA THR A 118 0.66 9.30 21.21
C THR A 118 -0.31 8.12 21.13
N GLN A 119 -1.30 8.17 20.24
CA GLN A 119 -2.22 7.04 20.03
C GLN A 119 -1.44 5.80 19.58
N LEU A 120 -0.55 5.94 18.60
CA LEU A 120 0.28 4.83 18.11
C LEU A 120 1.12 4.18 19.23
N THR A 121 1.74 5.00 20.08
CA THR A 121 2.49 4.52 21.25
C THR A 121 1.59 3.73 22.22
N GLN A 122 0.38 4.24 22.50
CA GLN A 122 -0.60 3.56 23.36
C GLN A 122 -1.06 2.22 22.75
N LEU A 123 -1.28 2.18 21.43
CA LEU A 123 -1.63 0.96 20.72
C LEU A 123 -0.49 -0.07 20.79
N GLN A 124 0.75 0.34 20.53
CA GLN A 124 1.91 -0.52 20.66
C GLN A 124 2.05 -1.06 22.09
N ALA A 125 1.81 -0.25 23.12
CA ALA A 125 1.84 -0.70 24.50
C ALA A 125 0.74 -1.74 24.83
N LYS A 126 -0.47 -1.62 24.23
CA LYS A 126 -1.56 -2.60 24.39
C LYS A 126 -1.24 -3.96 23.74
N ILE A 127 -0.47 -3.96 22.65
CA ILE A 127 -0.16 -5.17 21.86
C ILE A 127 1.16 -5.82 22.31
N SER A 128 2.12 -5.01 22.76
CA SER A 128 3.48 -5.48 23.04
C SER A 128 3.49 -6.58 24.09
N GLY A 129 4.15 -7.69 23.73
CA GLY A 129 4.52 -8.76 24.65
C GLY A 129 5.94 -8.55 25.19
N HIS A 130 6.79 -9.57 25.05
CA HIS A 130 8.20 -9.50 25.48
C HIS A 130 9.10 -8.70 24.52
N LYS A 131 8.67 -8.51 23.27
CA LYS A 131 9.37 -7.71 22.24
C LYS A 131 8.45 -6.58 21.76
N ALA A 132 9.04 -5.44 21.44
CA ALA A 132 8.32 -4.31 20.85
C ALA A 132 7.89 -4.65 19.42
N THR A 133 6.59 -4.55 19.13
CA THR A 133 6.04 -4.70 17.78
C THR A 133 6.31 -3.44 16.98
N PRO A 134 6.87 -3.52 15.75
CA PRO A 134 7.09 -2.32 14.96
C PRO A 134 5.76 -1.63 14.61
N PRO A 135 5.75 -0.30 14.38
CA PRO A 135 4.52 0.47 14.22
C PRO A 135 3.58 -0.04 13.13
N PHE A 136 4.13 -0.43 11.98
CA PHE A 136 3.33 -0.91 10.86
C PHE A 136 2.62 -2.22 11.17
N GLU A 137 3.31 -3.20 11.76
CA GLU A 137 2.74 -4.49 12.15
C GLU A 137 1.75 -4.34 13.31
N CYS A 138 1.96 -3.38 14.21
CA CYS A 138 0.99 -3.00 15.23
C CYS A 138 -0.33 -2.55 14.59
N LEU A 139 -0.28 -1.68 13.58
CA LEU A 139 -1.47 -1.28 12.83
C LEU A 139 -2.07 -2.45 12.05
N CYS A 140 -1.26 -3.24 11.33
CA CYS A 140 -1.75 -4.43 10.63
C CYS A 140 -2.51 -5.37 11.57
N THR A 141 -1.98 -5.58 12.78
CA THR A 141 -2.65 -6.39 13.82
C THR A 141 -4.03 -5.85 14.15
N ILE A 142 -4.13 -4.56 14.46
CA ILE A 142 -5.39 -3.91 14.86
C ILE A 142 -6.43 -4.02 13.75
N PHE A 143 -6.03 -3.68 12.53
CA PHE A 143 -6.93 -3.67 11.38
C PHE A 143 -7.32 -5.09 10.98
N TRP A 144 -6.39 -6.03 10.99
CA TRP A 144 -6.68 -7.42 10.69
C TRP A 144 -7.71 -8.00 11.67
N GLN A 145 -7.48 -7.83 12.98
CA GLN A 145 -8.43 -8.30 14.00
C GLN A 145 -9.79 -7.59 13.92
N SER A 146 -9.80 -6.28 13.71
CA SER A 146 -11.05 -5.51 13.64
C SER A 146 -11.85 -5.89 12.41
N ILE A 147 -11.20 -6.04 11.25
CA ILE A 147 -11.83 -6.51 10.01
C ILE A 147 -12.34 -7.95 10.17
N ALA A 148 -11.57 -8.82 10.82
CA ALA A 148 -11.98 -10.20 11.10
C ALA A 148 -13.25 -10.30 11.96
N ARG A 149 -13.53 -9.30 12.80
CA ARG A 149 -14.72 -9.24 13.66
C ARG A 149 -15.96 -8.68 12.97
N VAL A 150 -15.78 -7.79 11.99
CA VAL A 150 -16.89 -7.15 11.25
C VAL A 150 -17.17 -7.79 9.90
N CYS A 151 -16.24 -8.60 9.37
CA CYS A 151 -16.46 -9.30 8.12
C CYS A 151 -17.51 -10.40 8.30
N SER A 152 -18.68 -10.20 7.72
CA SER A 152 -19.84 -11.12 7.80
C SER A 152 -19.74 -12.33 6.86
N ARG A 153 -18.87 -12.28 5.83
CA ARG A 153 -18.75 -13.32 4.80
C ARG A 153 -17.85 -14.46 5.27
N HIS A 154 -16.60 -14.14 5.56
CA HIS A 154 -15.57 -15.06 6.02
C HIS A 154 -14.49 -14.29 6.75
N GLU A 155 -13.89 -14.94 7.75
CA GLU A 155 -12.77 -14.39 8.48
C GLU A 155 -11.53 -14.39 7.59
N PRO A 156 -10.81 -13.26 7.40
CA PRO A 156 -9.59 -13.25 6.60
C PRO A 156 -8.49 -14.03 7.34
N GLU A 157 -8.29 -15.31 7.01
CA GLU A 157 -7.24 -16.15 7.60
C GLU A 157 -5.86 -15.89 7.00
N ILE A 158 -5.82 -15.33 5.79
CA ILE A 158 -4.60 -15.00 5.04
C ILE A 158 -4.62 -13.50 4.76
N VAL A 159 -3.47 -12.85 4.96
CA VAL A 159 -3.27 -11.45 4.59
C VAL A 159 -2.01 -11.30 3.75
N THR A 160 -2.06 -10.34 2.84
CA THR A 160 -0.89 -9.94 2.04
C THR A 160 -0.29 -8.67 2.63
N VAL A 161 1.02 -8.62 2.77
CA VAL A 161 1.76 -7.51 3.38
C VAL A 161 2.80 -6.99 2.39
N CYS A 162 2.61 -5.75 1.97
CA CYS A 162 3.45 -5.05 0.99
C CYS A 162 4.32 -4.01 1.68
N LYS A 163 5.64 -4.07 1.48
CA LYS A 163 6.62 -3.14 2.09
C LYS A 163 7.70 -2.74 1.09
N ASN A 164 8.35 -1.61 1.34
CA ASN A 164 9.56 -1.25 0.61
C ASN A 164 10.77 -2.03 1.15
N GLU A 165 11.57 -2.61 0.24
CA GLU A 165 12.85 -3.21 0.56
C GLU A 165 13.91 -2.10 0.70
N ARG A 166 14.28 -1.79 1.95
CA ARG A 166 15.23 -0.72 2.26
C ARG A 166 16.56 -0.89 1.53
N GLY A 167 17.01 0.18 0.89
CA GLY A 167 18.32 0.24 0.22
C GLY A 167 18.42 -0.51 -1.11
N SER A 168 17.37 -1.21 -1.55
CA SER A 168 17.32 -1.88 -2.86
C SER A 168 17.01 -0.91 -4.01
N ARG A 169 16.25 0.16 -3.72
CA ARG A 169 15.79 1.11 -4.73
C ARG A 169 16.90 2.07 -5.13
N ARG A 170 17.27 2.04 -6.41
CA ARG A 170 18.09 3.07 -7.03
C ARG A 170 17.20 4.26 -7.36
N THR A 171 17.64 5.45 -6.98
CA THR A 171 16.94 6.70 -7.29
C THR A 171 16.76 6.83 -8.81
N GLY A 172 15.54 7.08 -9.27
CA GLY A 172 15.25 7.21 -10.70
C GLY A 172 15.08 5.89 -11.46
N THR A 173 14.85 4.77 -10.78
CA THR A 173 14.42 3.51 -11.41
C THR A 173 12.92 3.28 -11.20
N LEU A 174 12.18 3.14 -12.29
CA LEU A 174 10.77 2.75 -12.27
C LEU A 174 10.68 1.22 -12.28
N SER A 175 10.29 0.62 -11.16
CA SER A 175 10.25 -0.85 -10.99
C SER A 175 9.34 -1.25 -9.84
N ASN A 176 8.84 -2.48 -9.89
CA ASN A 176 8.14 -3.16 -8.79
C ASN A 176 9.10 -4.01 -7.92
N SER A 177 10.35 -4.16 -8.33
CA SER A 177 11.30 -5.13 -7.73
C SER A 177 11.62 -4.88 -6.26
N ALA A 178 11.52 -3.62 -5.82
CA ALA A 178 11.80 -3.21 -4.45
C ALA A 178 10.57 -3.32 -3.53
N GLN A 179 9.41 -3.71 -4.05
CA GLN A 179 8.24 -4.01 -3.22
C GLN A 179 8.30 -5.46 -2.74
N ILE A 180 8.60 -5.66 -1.46
CA ILE A 180 8.44 -6.95 -0.80
C ILE A 180 6.94 -7.26 -0.73
N ILE A 181 6.56 -8.42 -1.23
CA ILE A 181 5.18 -8.93 -1.17
C ILE A 181 5.23 -10.21 -0.35
N SER A 182 4.72 -10.15 0.88
CA SER A 182 4.69 -11.28 1.78
C SER A 182 3.27 -11.75 2.06
N THR A 183 3.13 -13.03 2.37
CA THR A 183 1.88 -13.59 2.91
C THR A 183 2.05 -13.99 4.36
N VAL A 184 0.97 -13.84 5.11
CA VAL A 184 0.87 -14.29 6.50
C VAL A 184 -0.44 -15.06 6.62
N LYS A 185 -0.35 -16.30 7.09
CA LYS A 185 -1.50 -17.18 7.28
C LYS A 185 -1.65 -17.52 8.76
N ALA A 186 -2.84 -17.26 9.31
CA ALA A 186 -3.19 -17.69 10.66
C ALA A 186 -3.69 -19.15 10.64
N ASP A 187 -3.25 -19.93 11.62
CA ASP A 187 -3.76 -21.28 11.93
C ASP A 187 -4.75 -21.24 13.12
N PHE A 188 -5.17 -20.05 13.51
CA PHE A 188 -6.10 -19.76 14.60
C PHE A 188 -7.11 -18.68 14.19
N SER A 189 -8.19 -18.56 14.98
CA SER A 189 -9.19 -17.49 14.86
C SER A 189 -8.58 -16.14 15.19
N VAL A 190 -8.33 -15.30 14.18
CA VAL A 190 -7.75 -13.96 14.28
C VAL A 190 -8.63 -13.03 15.11
N LYS A 191 -9.96 -13.14 14.96
CA LYS A 191 -10.93 -12.32 15.68
C LYS A 191 -10.91 -12.54 17.20
N GLU A 192 -10.62 -13.78 17.63
CA GLU A 192 -10.58 -14.21 19.04
C GLU A 192 -9.16 -14.23 19.63
N ALA A 193 -8.13 -14.22 18.79
CA ALA A 193 -6.74 -14.27 19.22
C ALA A 193 -6.34 -13.06 20.08
N LYS A 194 -5.31 -13.24 20.91
CA LYS A 194 -4.72 -12.10 21.63
C LYS A 194 -3.95 -11.26 20.61
N PRO A 195 -4.04 -9.92 20.66
CA PRO A 195 -3.35 -9.05 19.70
C PRO A 195 -1.86 -9.32 19.58
N LYS A 196 -1.19 -9.63 20.70
CA LYS A 196 0.23 -9.97 20.73
C LYS A 196 0.58 -11.22 19.88
N ASP A 197 -0.33 -12.19 19.79
CA ASP A 197 -0.10 -13.45 19.08
C ASP A 197 -0.23 -13.20 17.56
N VAL A 198 -1.22 -12.38 17.15
CA VAL A 198 -1.37 -11.89 15.77
C VAL A 198 -0.17 -11.02 15.36
N ALA A 199 0.30 -10.14 16.24
CA ALA A 199 1.48 -9.32 15.98
C ALA A 199 2.75 -10.15 15.81
N ALA A 200 2.95 -11.18 16.66
CA ALA A 200 4.07 -12.10 16.52
C ALA A 200 4.01 -12.87 15.20
N LEU A 201 2.82 -13.29 14.78
CA LEU A 201 2.61 -13.94 13.48
C LEU A 201 3.03 -13.03 12.31
N LEU A 202 2.61 -11.77 12.29
CA LEU A 202 2.97 -10.80 11.25
C LEU A 202 4.47 -10.50 11.18
N VAL A 203 5.18 -10.52 12.32
CA VAL A 203 6.61 -10.22 12.40
C VAL A 203 7.47 -11.44 12.08
N GLU A 204 7.10 -12.61 12.59
CA GLU A 204 7.98 -13.79 12.61
C GLU A 204 7.66 -14.79 11.48
N HIS A 205 6.45 -14.75 10.91
CA HIS A 205 5.97 -15.76 9.96
C HIS A 205 5.55 -15.19 8.59
N ALA A 206 5.96 -13.97 8.27
CA ALA A 206 5.79 -13.42 6.93
C ALA A 206 6.69 -14.14 5.92
N VAL A 207 6.09 -14.67 4.86
CA VAL A 207 6.79 -15.38 3.78
C VAL A 207 6.87 -14.47 2.56
N ASP A 208 8.07 -14.06 2.14
CA ASP A 208 8.28 -13.31 0.88
C ASP A 208 7.95 -14.22 -0.32
N GLU A 209 6.95 -13.83 -1.10
CA GLU A 209 6.45 -14.59 -2.25
C GLU A 209 6.91 -14.03 -3.59
N ARG A 210 7.79 -13.01 -3.65
CA ARG A 210 8.23 -12.40 -4.93
C ARG A 210 8.66 -13.44 -5.97
N GLY A 211 9.47 -14.42 -5.56
CA GLY A 211 9.91 -15.50 -6.46
C GLY A 211 8.79 -16.46 -6.91
N LEU A 212 7.76 -16.66 -6.08
CA LEU A 212 6.58 -17.45 -6.45
C LEU A 212 5.69 -16.69 -7.43
N ILE A 213 5.55 -15.37 -7.25
CA ILE A 213 4.82 -14.48 -8.16
C ILE A 213 5.50 -14.46 -9.52
N GLU A 214 6.83 -14.25 -9.57
CA GLU A 214 7.61 -14.29 -10.81
C GLU A 214 7.44 -15.63 -11.53
N ALA A 215 7.61 -16.75 -10.82
CA ALA A 215 7.38 -18.08 -11.39
C ALA A 215 5.95 -18.25 -11.91
N ALA A 216 4.95 -17.72 -11.20
CA ALA A 216 3.55 -17.81 -11.61
C ALA A 216 3.25 -17.04 -12.90
N VAL A 217 3.82 -15.84 -13.06
CA VAL A 217 3.69 -15.00 -14.26
C VAL A 217 4.46 -15.59 -15.44
N GLU A 218 5.64 -16.16 -15.20
CA GLU A 218 6.46 -16.76 -16.25
C GLU A 218 5.89 -18.08 -16.79
N ARG A 219 5.06 -18.80 -16.02
CA ARG A 219 4.52 -20.12 -16.40
C ARG A 219 3.78 -20.14 -17.74
N ASP A 220 3.09 -19.07 -18.09
CA ASP A 220 2.36 -18.95 -19.37
C ASP A 220 2.88 -17.83 -20.27
N GLY A 221 4.06 -17.29 -19.95
CA GLY A 221 4.65 -16.18 -20.70
C GLY A 221 3.95 -14.83 -20.47
N GLY A 222 3.32 -14.64 -19.32
CA GLY A 222 2.63 -13.38 -18.96
C GLY A 222 1.29 -13.20 -19.66
N VAL A 223 0.61 -14.30 -20.00
CA VAL A 223 -0.70 -14.27 -20.65
C VAL A 223 -1.83 -14.15 -19.62
N SER A 224 -1.64 -14.70 -18.42
CA SER A 224 -2.64 -14.57 -17.36
C SER A 224 -2.56 -13.23 -16.66
N ASP A 225 -3.74 -12.68 -16.39
CA ASP A 225 -3.91 -11.49 -15.56
C ASP A 225 -4.07 -11.90 -14.09
N PHE A 226 -3.41 -11.13 -13.22
CA PHE A 226 -3.41 -11.35 -11.78
C PHE A 226 -3.73 -10.06 -11.03
N ILE A 227 -4.45 -10.18 -9.92
CA ILE A 227 -4.52 -9.14 -8.90
C ILE A 227 -3.58 -9.50 -7.75
N ILE A 228 -2.89 -8.49 -7.22
CA ILE A 228 -2.07 -8.59 -6.00
C ILE A 228 -2.84 -7.95 -4.85
N TYR A 229 -3.11 -6.64 -4.98
CA TYR A 229 -3.92 -5.92 -3.99
C TYR A 229 -5.34 -6.47 -4.00
N GLY A 230 -5.78 -6.99 -2.86
CA GLY A 230 -7.11 -7.56 -2.72
C GLY A 230 -7.28 -8.99 -3.21
N ALA A 231 -6.19 -9.67 -3.56
CA ALA A 231 -6.21 -11.14 -3.65
C ALA A 231 -6.56 -11.75 -2.28
N ASN A 232 -6.05 -11.14 -1.22
CA ASN A 232 -6.48 -11.24 0.18
C ASN A 232 -6.63 -9.83 0.75
N LEU A 233 -7.09 -9.71 2.00
CA LEU A 233 -6.95 -8.46 2.74
C LEU A 233 -5.49 -8.03 2.72
N THR A 234 -5.20 -6.86 2.14
CA THR A 234 -3.83 -6.44 1.87
C THR A 234 -3.43 -5.22 2.70
N PHE A 235 -2.29 -5.29 3.38
CA PHE A 235 -1.67 -4.18 4.10
C PHE A 235 -0.51 -3.61 3.28
N VAL A 236 -0.49 -2.31 3.03
CA VAL A 236 0.56 -1.64 2.26
C VAL A 236 1.25 -0.59 3.11
N ASN A 237 2.53 -0.78 3.37
CA ASN A 237 3.36 0.23 4.00
C ASN A 237 3.86 1.23 2.94
N LEU A 238 3.41 2.47 3.04
CA LEU A 238 3.80 3.59 2.18
C LEU A 238 4.56 4.67 2.95
N GLU A 239 4.99 4.40 4.18
CA GLU A 239 5.64 5.38 5.06
C GLU A 239 6.94 5.95 4.45
N GLU A 240 7.62 5.16 3.63
CA GLU A 240 8.87 5.54 2.95
C GLU A 240 8.62 6.22 1.59
N ALA A 241 7.37 6.31 1.13
CA ALA A 241 7.05 6.95 -0.14
C ALA A 241 7.10 8.48 -0.02
N SER A 242 7.77 9.13 -0.97
CA SER A 242 8.03 10.56 -0.92
C SER A 242 6.87 11.38 -1.51
N PHE A 243 5.64 11.15 -1.03
CA PHE A 243 4.45 11.80 -1.62
C PHE A 243 4.41 13.32 -1.42
N TYR A 244 5.04 13.82 -0.36
CA TYR A 244 5.17 15.26 -0.08
C TYR A 244 6.48 15.85 -0.61
N GLY A 245 7.23 15.09 -1.41
CA GLY A 245 8.47 15.53 -2.04
C GLY A 245 8.27 16.49 -3.21
N LEU A 246 7.06 16.56 -3.77
CA LEU A 246 6.76 17.40 -4.91
C LEU A 246 6.90 18.87 -4.51
N GLU A 247 7.63 19.62 -5.32
CA GLU A 247 7.74 21.06 -5.18
C GLU A 247 7.44 21.74 -6.52
N LEU A 248 6.48 22.66 -6.51
CA LEU A 248 6.11 23.46 -7.67
C LEU A 248 6.21 24.93 -7.27
N ASN A 249 7.10 25.69 -7.92
CA ASN A 249 7.33 27.11 -7.62
C ASN A 249 7.59 27.38 -6.12
N GLY A 250 8.34 26.50 -5.45
CA GLY A 250 8.63 26.62 -4.01
C GLY A 250 7.49 26.18 -3.08
N GLN A 251 6.37 25.69 -3.62
CA GLN A 251 5.22 25.23 -2.85
C GLN A 251 5.16 23.71 -2.82
N LYS A 252 4.82 23.15 -1.64
CA LYS A 252 4.65 21.71 -1.42
C LYS A 252 3.18 21.36 -1.23
N PRO A 253 2.79 20.09 -1.47
CA PRO A 253 1.44 19.64 -1.15
C PRO A 253 1.10 19.87 0.34
N VAL A 254 -0.06 20.48 0.60
CA VAL A 254 -0.63 20.59 1.95
C VAL A 254 -1.33 19.30 2.38
N HIS A 255 -1.78 18.52 1.40
CA HIS A 255 -2.45 17.23 1.60
C HIS A 255 -2.10 16.28 0.47
N VAL A 256 -1.98 14.99 0.78
CA VAL A 256 -1.87 13.90 -0.19
C VAL A 256 -2.91 12.86 0.19
N SER A 257 -3.77 12.50 -0.76
CA SER A 257 -4.58 11.29 -0.69
C SER A 257 -4.01 10.23 -1.62
N TYR A 258 -4.05 8.97 -1.23
CA TYR A 258 -3.64 7.82 -2.04
C TYR A 258 -4.73 6.76 -2.00
N LEU A 259 -5.08 6.27 -3.19
CA LEU A 259 -6.12 5.25 -3.40
C LEU A 259 -5.63 4.23 -4.42
N ILE A 260 -5.99 2.97 -4.20
CA ILE A 260 -5.78 1.86 -5.13
C ILE A 260 -7.16 1.40 -5.62
N ASP A 261 -7.39 1.45 -6.94
CA ASP A 261 -8.58 0.86 -7.57
C ASP A 261 -8.33 -0.61 -7.97
N GLY A 262 -9.39 -1.36 -8.27
CA GLY A 262 -9.27 -2.76 -8.75
C GLY A 262 -8.87 -3.77 -7.67
N ILE A 263 -9.11 -3.45 -6.40
CA ILE A 263 -8.68 -4.23 -5.22
C ILE A 263 -9.62 -5.38 -4.84
N GLY A 264 -10.50 -5.84 -5.74
CA GLY A 264 -11.48 -6.89 -5.44
C GLY A 264 -12.35 -6.59 -4.22
N ASP A 265 -12.88 -7.65 -3.61
CA ASP A 265 -13.82 -7.55 -2.48
C ASP A 265 -13.16 -7.70 -1.10
N GLU A 266 -11.90 -8.15 -1.04
CA GLU A 266 -11.19 -8.45 0.22
C GLU A 266 -10.69 -7.19 0.94
N GLY A 267 -10.46 -6.12 0.17
CA GLY A 267 -10.08 -4.81 0.70
C GLY A 267 -8.59 -4.61 0.96
N VAL A 268 -8.25 -3.36 1.23
CA VAL A 268 -6.87 -2.88 1.37
C VAL A 268 -6.76 -1.88 2.52
N VAL A 269 -5.66 -1.94 3.25
CA VAL A 269 -5.28 -0.98 4.29
C VAL A 269 -3.92 -0.37 3.94
N LEU A 270 -3.92 0.93 3.72
CA LEU A 270 -2.77 1.72 3.33
C LEU A 270 -2.27 2.49 4.56
N VAL A 271 -0.98 2.40 4.87
CA VAL A 271 -0.35 3.17 5.95
C VAL A 271 0.63 4.16 5.34
N ALA A 272 0.32 5.45 5.44
CA ALA A 272 1.07 6.54 4.85
C ALA A 272 1.67 7.47 5.93
N PRO A 273 2.75 8.21 5.62
CA PRO A 273 3.30 9.18 6.55
C PRO A 273 2.28 10.30 6.80
N PRO A 274 2.35 10.99 7.95
CA PRO A 274 1.51 12.14 8.20
C PRO A 274 1.92 13.28 7.26
N GLY A 275 0.96 14.11 6.85
CA GLY A 275 1.29 15.31 6.08
C GLY A 275 2.19 16.28 6.84
N PRO A 276 2.91 17.16 6.13
CA PRO A 276 3.75 18.16 6.74
C PRO A 276 2.89 19.06 7.62
N LYS A 277 3.30 19.27 8.88
CA LYS A 277 2.73 20.32 9.72
C LYS A 277 3.60 21.57 9.68
N ASP A 278 2.93 22.71 9.74
CA ASP A 278 3.53 23.96 10.18
C ASP A 278 3.94 23.81 11.66
N SER A 279 5.22 23.57 11.93
CA SER A 279 5.92 23.90 13.19
C SER A 279 5.58 23.17 14.51
N GLY A 280 4.87 22.04 14.53
CA GLY A 280 4.57 21.28 15.76
C GLY A 280 5.48 20.07 16.04
N LYS A 281 6.18 20.04 17.18
CA LYS A 281 7.16 19.00 17.60
C LYS A 281 6.62 17.56 17.69
N ASP A 282 5.31 17.34 17.77
CA ASP A 282 4.71 16.01 18.05
C ASP A 282 4.14 15.31 16.80
N SER A 283 4.51 15.73 15.59
CA SER A 283 3.71 15.44 14.39
C SER A 283 4.34 14.57 13.29
N ASN A 284 5.65 14.42 13.24
CA ASN A 284 6.31 13.62 12.18
C ASN A 284 6.19 12.11 12.37
N GLU A 285 5.66 11.65 13.52
CA GLU A 285 5.58 10.23 13.86
C GLU A 285 4.17 9.64 13.81
N GLY A 286 3.15 10.48 13.56
CA GLY A 286 1.79 10.01 13.30
C GLY A 286 1.68 9.17 12.02
N LYS A 287 0.50 8.62 11.76
CA LYS A 287 0.20 7.87 10.53
C LYS A 287 -1.14 8.30 9.97
N ILE A 288 -1.24 8.39 8.65
CA ILE A 288 -2.54 8.38 7.97
C ILE A 288 -2.77 6.94 7.55
N VAL A 289 -3.91 6.39 7.94
CA VAL A 289 -4.29 5.07 7.49
C VAL A 289 -5.57 5.20 6.69
N THR A 290 -5.53 4.69 5.46
CA THR A 290 -6.68 4.64 4.55
C THR A 290 -7.10 3.20 4.40
N VAL A 291 -8.36 2.91 4.68
CA VAL A 291 -8.95 1.59 4.53
C VAL A 291 -9.95 1.65 3.40
N ILE A 292 -9.90 0.66 2.50
CA ILE A 292 -10.81 0.52 1.38
C ILE A 292 -11.47 -0.85 1.51
N LEU A 293 -12.77 -0.86 1.83
CA LEU A 293 -13.56 -2.06 2.12
C LEU A 293 -14.95 -1.96 1.51
N PRO A 294 -15.73 -3.05 1.48
CA PRO A 294 -17.15 -2.99 1.14
C PRO A 294 -17.89 -1.95 1.99
N GLU A 295 -18.74 -1.14 1.35
CA GLU A 295 -19.48 -0.02 1.97
C GLU A 295 -20.26 -0.44 3.23
N ASP A 296 -20.83 -1.65 3.22
CA ASP A 296 -21.56 -2.24 4.35
C ASP A 296 -20.68 -2.52 5.58
N GLN A 297 -19.37 -2.73 5.40
CA GLN A 297 -18.43 -3.01 6.50
C GLN A 297 -17.79 -1.75 7.09
N VAL A 298 -17.72 -0.65 6.35
CA VAL A 298 -16.99 0.57 6.77
C VAL A 298 -17.53 1.15 8.08
N MET A 299 -18.86 1.19 8.25
CA MET A 299 -19.49 1.75 9.45
C MET A 299 -19.32 0.86 10.68
N GLU A 300 -19.36 -0.46 10.49
CA GLU A 300 -19.11 -1.43 11.56
C GLU A 300 -17.65 -1.37 11.99
N LEU A 301 -16.72 -1.30 11.04
CA LEU A 301 -15.29 -1.18 11.33
C LEU A 301 -14.96 0.10 12.11
N LYS A 302 -15.54 1.26 11.74
CA LYS A 302 -15.38 2.49 12.52
C LYS A 302 -15.85 2.33 13.97
N SER A 303 -16.99 1.65 14.15
CA SER A 303 -17.54 1.40 15.49
C SER A 303 -16.67 0.46 16.32
N GLU A 304 -16.14 -0.59 15.70
CA GLU A 304 -15.19 -1.54 16.30
C GLU A 304 -13.88 -0.84 16.72
N LEU A 305 -13.28 -0.06 15.81
CA LEU A 305 -12.03 0.68 16.05
C LEU A 305 -12.17 1.69 17.20
N LYS A 306 -13.32 2.35 17.29
CA LYS A 306 -13.63 3.27 18.38
C LYS A 306 -13.76 2.53 19.72
N ARG A 307 -14.49 1.41 19.73
CA ARG A 307 -14.79 0.63 20.94
C ARG A 307 -13.54 -0.04 21.53
N GLU A 308 -12.79 -0.76 20.71
CA GLU A 308 -11.68 -1.61 21.17
C GLU A 308 -10.36 -0.85 21.26
N TRP A 309 -10.13 0.07 20.33
CA TRP A 309 -8.82 0.69 20.11
C TRP A 309 -8.76 2.18 20.39
N SER A 310 -9.91 2.88 20.39
CA SER A 310 -10.04 4.32 20.63
C SER A 310 -9.37 5.21 19.56
N ILE A 311 -9.48 4.81 18.28
CA ILE A 311 -8.80 5.48 17.14
C ILE A 311 -9.73 5.89 15.97
N ALA A 312 -11.05 5.85 16.16
CA ALA A 312 -12.06 6.23 15.16
C ALA A 312 -13.21 7.05 15.76
#